data_AF-A0A8S3S5D8-F1
#
_entry.id   AF-A0A8S3S5D8-F1
#
_cell.length_a   1.000
_cell.length_b   1.000
_cell.length_c   1.000
_cell.angle_alpha   90.00
_cell.angle_beta   90.00
_cell.angle_gamma   90.00
#
_symmetry.space_group_name_H-M   'P 1'
#
loop_
_entity.id
_entity.type
_entity.pdbx_description
1 polymer ?
#
loop_
_entity_poly.entity_id
_entity_poly.type
_entity_poly.pdbx_seq_one_letter_code
_entity_poly.pdbx_strand_id
1 'polypeptide(L)'
;MLRTYILPILTYGLEIVIPKGKILDNLQIQYKKLLKQILSLNINVADPAVYLISGLLPIEAEIHLKILSLFGNIARANKNSSEWRLAERQLQIKSFDSNSWFIDMKKICIKYNLENPLSLLYNEMSKGKWKKMTTTAVHKYWTTRINEEIKTNCSENH
;
A
#
# COMPACT_ATOMS: atom_id res chain seq x y z
N MET A 1 -4.73 4.54 -18.00
CA MET A 1 -5.56 3.84 -16.98
C MET A 1 -5.10 4.08 -15.55
N LEU A 2 -3.92 3.61 -15.11
CA LEU A 2 -3.41 3.84 -13.74
C LEU A 2 -3.33 5.34 -13.36
N ARG A 3 -2.78 6.16 -14.25
CA ARG A 3 -2.71 7.62 -14.05
C ARG A 3 -4.04 8.35 -14.23
N THR A 4 -4.99 7.75 -14.93
CA THR A 4 -6.20 8.44 -15.42
C THR A 4 -7.43 8.14 -14.58
N TYR A 5 -7.50 6.95 -13.95
CA TYR A 5 -8.62 6.53 -13.12
C TYR A 5 -8.21 6.28 -11.67
N ILE A 6 -7.06 5.64 -11.44
CA ILE A 6 -6.60 5.34 -10.08
C ILE A 6 -6.01 6.58 -9.42
N LEU A 7 -5.25 7.40 -10.16
CA LEU A 7 -4.64 8.60 -9.59
C LEU A 7 -5.69 9.62 -9.09
N PRO A 8 -6.75 10.01 -9.84
CA PRO A 8 -7.80 10.89 -9.34
C PRO A 8 -8.44 10.36 -8.05
N ILE A 9 -8.84 9.08 -8.05
CA ILE A 9 -9.43 8.42 -6.88
C ILE A 9 -8.45 8.44 -5.70
N LEU A 10 -7.15 8.36 -5.94
CA LEU A 10 -6.12 8.44 -4.89
C LEU A 10 -5.72 9.87 -4.49
N THR A 11 -6.04 10.89 -5.31
CA THR A 11 -5.63 12.29 -5.09
C THR A 11 -6.72 13.18 -4.51
N TYR A 12 -8.02 12.84 -4.64
CA TYR A 12 -9.13 13.73 -4.25
C TYR A 12 -9.51 13.74 -2.76
N GLY A 13 -8.56 13.46 -1.88
CA GLY A 13 -8.66 13.81 -0.46
C GLY A 13 -9.36 12.77 0.39
N LEU A 14 -8.75 12.53 1.56
CA LEU A 14 -9.18 11.98 2.86
C LEU A 14 -10.43 11.09 3.05
N GLU A 15 -11.35 10.98 2.08
CA GLU A 15 -12.52 10.09 2.02
C GLU A 15 -12.36 8.97 0.98
N ILE A 16 -11.12 8.56 0.70
CA ILE A 16 -10.88 7.45 -0.22
C ILE A 16 -11.29 6.17 0.51
N VAL A 17 -12.44 5.63 0.13
CA VAL A 17 -12.81 4.23 0.39
C VAL A 17 -11.66 3.39 -0.14
N ILE A 18 -10.79 2.94 0.77
CA ILE A 18 -9.73 1.99 0.44
C ILE A 18 -10.44 0.77 -0.15
N PRO A 19 -10.19 0.42 -1.42
CA PRO A 19 -10.89 -0.69 -2.04
C PRO A 19 -10.56 -1.96 -1.25
N LYS A 20 -11.59 -2.61 -0.72
CA LYS A 20 -11.48 -3.82 0.10
C LYS A 20 -12.31 -4.95 -0.51
N GLY A 21 -11.92 -6.18 -0.19
CA GLY A 21 -12.60 -7.40 -0.64
C GLY A 21 -12.65 -7.50 -2.16
N LYS A 22 -13.82 -7.90 -2.69
CA LYS A 22 -14.03 -8.22 -4.11
C LYS A 22 -13.56 -7.14 -5.09
N ILE A 23 -13.66 -5.86 -4.71
CA ILE A 23 -13.23 -4.75 -5.57
C ILE A 23 -11.70 -4.78 -5.75
N LEU A 24 -10.96 -5.00 -4.67
CA LEU A 24 -9.50 -5.10 -4.72
C LEU A 24 -9.07 -6.33 -5.50
N ASP A 25 -9.75 -7.46 -5.31
CA ASP A 25 -9.47 -8.70 -6.04
C ASP A 25 -9.67 -8.52 -7.55
N ASN A 26 -10.78 -7.89 -7.95
CA ASN A 26 -11.05 -7.57 -9.34
C ASN A 26 -10.00 -6.63 -9.93
N LEU A 27 -9.61 -5.58 -9.19
CA LEU A 27 -8.55 -4.66 -9.61
C LEU A 27 -7.22 -5.40 -9.79
N GLN A 28 -6.89 -6.31 -8.87
CA GLN A 28 -5.68 -7.10 -8.91
C GLN A 28 -5.67 -8.04 -10.14
N ILE A 29 -6.80 -8.69 -10.46
CA ILE A 29 -6.94 -9.52 -11.66
C ILE A 29 -6.72 -8.69 -12.92
N GLN A 30 -7.36 -7.53 -13.03
CA GLN A 30 -7.21 -6.66 -14.21
C GLN A 30 -5.79 -6.11 -14.32
N TYR A 31 -5.17 -5.73 -13.21
CA TYR A 31 -3.80 -5.27 -13.16
C TYR A 31 -2.82 -6.34 -13.66
N LYS A 32 -2.97 -7.59 -13.21
CA LYS A 32 -2.16 -8.73 -13.69
C LYS A 32 -2.33 -8.97 -15.18
N LYS A 33 -3.57 -8.95 -15.69
CA LYS A 33 -3.85 -9.10 -17.13
C LYS A 33 -3.15 -8.01 -17.95
N LEU A 34 -3.22 -6.76 -17.48
CA LEU A 34 -2.52 -5.65 -18.10
C LEU A 34 -1.01 -5.87 -18.13
N LEU A 35 -0.40 -6.29 -17.01
CA LEU A 35 1.03 -6.57 -16.96
C LEU A 35 1.44 -7.69 -17.92
N LYS A 36 0.67 -8.78 -17.99
CA LYS A 36 0.92 -9.86 -18.95
C LYS A 36 0.85 -9.36 -20.38
N GLN A 37 -0.14 -8.52 -20.72
CA GLN A 37 -0.25 -7.92 -22.05
C GLN A 37 0.92 -7.00 -22.39
N ILE A 38 1.34 -6.13 -21.46
CA ILE A 38 2.46 -5.21 -21.67
C ILE A 38 3.78 -5.98 -21.90
N LEU A 39 3.95 -7.09 -21.17
CA LEU A 39 5.14 -7.95 -21.29
C LEU A 39 5.01 -9.02 -22.39
N SER A 40 3.93 -9.00 -23.18
CA SER A 40 3.65 -10.03 -24.19
C SER A 40 3.69 -11.47 -23.64
N LEU A 41 3.32 -11.65 -22.38
CA LEU A 41 3.29 -12.94 -21.69
C LEU A 41 1.98 -13.69 -21.97
N ASN A 42 2.06 -15.02 -21.98
CA ASN A 42 0.87 -15.86 -22.03
C ASN A 42 0.00 -15.63 -20.77
N ILE A 43 -1.32 -15.71 -20.92
CA ILE A 43 -2.28 -15.59 -19.81
C ILE A 43 -2.05 -16.63 -18.71
N ASN A 44 -1.49 -17.79 -19.09
CA ASN A 44 -1.17 -18.92 -18.20
C ASN A 44 0.11 -18.73 -17.39
N VAL A 45 0.90 -17.68 -17.62
CA VAL A 45 2.10 -17.42 -16.82
C VAL A 45 1.72 -17.21 -15.36
N ALA A 46 2.43 -17.87 -14.45
CA ALA A 46 2.19 -17.76 -13.01
C ALA A 46 2.29 -16.30 -12.54
N ASP A 47 1.30 -15.86 -11.75
CA ASP A 47 1.22 -14.46 -11.30
C ASP A 47 2.47 -13.99 -10.52
N PRO A 48 3.10 -14.79 -9.64
CA PRO A 48 4.35 -14.40 -8.99
C PRO A 48 5.48 -14.12 -9.98
N ALA A 49 5.55 -14.88 -11.08
CA ALA A 49 6.55 -14.68 -12.11
C ALA A 49 6.34 -13.36 -12.86
N VAL A 50 5.09 -12.93 -13.06
CA VAL A 50 4.77 -11.63 -13.66
C VAL A 50 5.36 -10.48 -12.82
N TYR A 51 5.21 -10.54 -11.50
CA TYR A 51 5.78 -9.52 -10.61
C TYR A 51 7.30 -9.55 -10.58
N LEU A 52 7.90 -10.73 -10.60
CA LEU A 52 9.36 -10.88 -10.64
C LEU A 52 9.95 -10.31 -11.94
N ILE A 53 9.37 -10.64 -13.09
CA ILE A 53 9.83 -10.17 -14.41
C ILE A 53 9.62 -8.67 -14.56
N SER A 54 8.46 -8.15 -14.15
CA SER A 54 8.15 -6.73 -14.27
C SER A 54 8.93 -5.85 -13.27
N GLY A 55 9.40 -6.43 -12.16
CA GLY A 55 9.92 -5.67 -11.03
C GLY A 55 8.85 -4.81 -10.32
N LEU A 56 7.57 -5.02 -10.63
CA LEU A 56 6.45 -4.27 -10.08
C LEU A 56 5.83 -4.99 -8.89
N LEU A 57 5.19 -4.21 -8.01
CA LEU A 57 4.48 -4.73 -6.86
C LEU A 57 3.00 -5.01 -7.18
N PRO A 58 2.34 -5.87 -6.40
CA PRO A 58 0.88 -6.01 -6.42
C PRO A 58 0.15 -4.67 -6.22
N ILE A 59 -1.07 -4.54 -6.77
CA ILE A 59 -1.82 -3.27 -6.69
C ILE A 59 -2.11 -2.85 -5.25
N GLU A 60 -2.30 -3.83 -4.36
CA GLU A 60 -2.49 -3.59 -2.93
C GLU A 60 -1.27 -2.87 -2.32
N ALA A 61 -0.06 -3.27 -2.69
CA ALA A 61 1.18 -2.65 -2.23
C ALA A 61 1.28 -1.20 -2.67
N GLU A 62 0.92 -0.91 -3.93
CA GLU A 62 0.90 0.43 -4.50
C GLU A 62 -0.10 1.33 -3.77
N ILE A 63 -1.29 0.81 -3.46
CA ILE A 63 -2.29 1.53 -2.65
C ILE A 63 -1.73 1.83 -1.26
N HIS A 64 -1.11 0.86 -0.62
CA HIS A 64 -0.52 1.07 0.71
C HIS A 64 0.59 2.12 0.69
N LEU A 65 1.47 2.13 -0.32
CA LEU A 65 2.50 3.17 -0.48
C LEU A 65 1.89 4.58 -0.64
N LYS A 66 0.74 4.69 -1.30
CA LYS A 66 0.03 5.97 -1.45
C LYS A 66 -0.58 6.43 -0.14
N ILE A 67 -1.18 5.53 0.64
CA ILE A 67 -1.69 5.81 1.99
C ILE A 67 -0.55 6.27 2.90
N LEU A 68 0.57 5.54 2.92
CA LEU A 68 1.77 5.90 3.68
C LEU A 68 2.35 7.24 3.23
N SER A 69 2.33 7.54 1.93
CA SER A 69 2.80 8.82 1.40
C SER A 69 1.90 9.99 1.84
N LEU A 70 0.58 9.80 1.83
CA LEU A 70 -0.37 10.81 2.31
C LEU A 70 -0.18 11.04 3.82
N PHE A 71 -0.07 9.96 4.60
CA PHE A 71 0.19 10.07 6.04
C PHE A 71 1.48 10.84 6.32
N GLY A 72 2.57 10.53 5.61
CA GLY A 72 3.82 11.26 5.78
C GLY A 72 3.67 12.76 5.49
N ASN A 73 2.82 13.15 4.54
CA ASN A 73 2.56 14.57 4.28
C ASN A 73 1.78 15.22 5.42
N ILE A 74 0.80 14.52 6.00
CA ILE A 74 0.06 14.99 7.17
C ILE A 74 0.97 15.13 8.38
N ALA A 75 1.85 14.14 8.62
CA ALA A 75 2.76 14.15 9.76
C ALA A 75 3.76 15.31 9.74
N ARG A 76 4.14 15.78 8.55
CA ARG A 76 5.01 16.95 8.34
C ARG A 76 4.24 18.25 8.13
N ALA A 77 2.91 18.23 8.15
CA ALA A 77 2.12 19.45 8.08
C ALA A 77 2.31 20.26 9.37
N ASN A 78 1.98 21.54 9.33
CA ASN A 78 2.01 22.38 10.53
C ASN A 78 1.11 21.75 11.60
N LYS A 79 1.59 21.64 12.86
CA LYS A 79 0.82 21.07 13.98
C LYS A 79 -0.51 21.79 14.23
N ASN A 80 -0.62 23.05 13.82
CA ASN A 80 -1.86 23.83 13.90
C ASN A 80 -2.79 23.64 12.70
N SER A 81 -2.40 22.86 11.69
CA SER A 81 -3.24 22.56 10.54
C SER A 81 -4.39 21.64 10.96
N SER A 82 -5.51 21.75 10.25
CA SER A 82 -6.70 20.94 10.50
C SER A 82 -6.42 19.46 10.26
N GLU A 83 -5.60 19.13 9.27
CA GLU A 83 -5.22 17.76 8.92
C GLU A 83 -4.39 17.11 10.02
N TRP A 84 -3.41 17.84 10.59
CA TRP A 84 -2.57 17.33 11.67
C TRP A 84 -3.39 17.08 12.93
N ARG A 85 -4.21 18.07 13.35
CA ARG A 85 -5.11 17.95 14.50
C ARG A 85 -6.14 16.82 14.34
N LEU A 86 -6.67 16.67 13.12
CA LEU A 86 -7.57 15.57 12.80
C LEU A 86 -6.85 14.22 12.93
N ALA A 87 -5.65 14.09 12.38
CA ALA A 87 -4.87 12.87 12.45
C ALA A 87 -4.56 12.47 13.90
N GLU A 88 -4.09 13.43 14.72
CA GLU A 88 -3.83 13.22 16.14
C GLU A 88 -5.07 12.68 16.85
N ARG A 89 -6.19 13.40 16.71
CA ARG A 89 -7.47 13.03 17.35
C ARG A 89 -7.96 11.65 16.90
N GLN A 90 -7.96 11.38 15.60
CA GLN A 90 -8.47 10.11 15.06
C GLN A 90 -7.59 8.93 15.47
N LEU A 91 -6.26 9.11 15.52
CA LEU A 91 -5.34 8.08 15.96
C LEU A 91 -5.43 7.77 17.45
N GLN A 92 -5.80 8.74 18.29
CA GLN A 92 -5.99 8.51 19.73
C GLN A 92 -7.35 7.88 20.07
N ILE A 93 -8.43 8.34 19.42
CA ILE A 93 -9.81 8.00 19.84
C ILE A 93 -10.34 6.73 19.17
N LYS A 94 -9.97 6.44 17.92
CA LYS A 94 -10.61 5.37 17.15
C LYS A 94 -10.14 3.98 17.58
N SER A 95 -11.11 3.10 17.81
CA SER A 95 -10.89 1.66 17.99
C SER A 95 -10.43 0.99 16.69
N PHE A 96 -9.79 -0.18 16.80
CA PHE A 96 -9.27 -0.92 15.65
C PHE A 96 -10.36 -1.48 14.71
N ASP A 97 -11.59 -1.59 15.23
CA ASP A 97 -12.78 -2.04 14.47
C ASP A 97 -13.49 -0.91 13.72
N SER A 98 -13.08 0.35 13.96
CA SER A 98 -13.67 1.50 13.27
C SER A 98 -13.35 1.49 11.77
N ASN A 99 -14.35 1.77 10.94
CA ASN A 99 -14.15 2.00 9.50
C ASN A 99 -13.63 3.43 9.26
N SER A 100 -12.32 3.60 9.35
CA SER A 100 -11.64 4.89 9.17
C SER A 100 -10.31 4.70 8.47
N TRP A 101 -9.97 5.66 7.61
CA TRP A 101 -8.67 5.71 6.93
C TRP A 101 -7.48 5.64 7.89
N PHE A 102 -7.56 6.28 9.07
CA PHE A 102 -6.49 6.24 10.07
C PHE A 102 -6.34 4.87 10.73
N ILE A 103 -7.42 4.10 10.82
CA ILE A 103 -7.37 2.71 11.31
C ILE A 103 -6.78 1.79 10.24
N ASP A 104 -7.13 2.00 8.98
CA ASP A 104 -6.49 1.27 7.88
C ASP A 104 -5.00 1.58 7.79
N MET A 105 -4.60 2.83 8.03
CA MET A 105 -3.19 3.22 8.18
C MET A 105 -2.50 2.48 9.34
N LYS A 106 -3.15 2.36 10.52
CA LYS A 106 -2.61 1.54 11.62
C LYS A 106 -2.44 0.08 11.22
N LYS A 107 -3.43 -0.52 10.54
CA LYS A 107 -3.37 -1.89 10.02
C LYS A 107 -2.21 -2.06 9.03
N ILE A 108 -1.99 -1.08 8.16
CA ILE A 108 -0.88 -1.05 7.21
C ILE A 108 0.46 -0.98 7.93
N CYS A 109 0.60 -0.11 8.95
CA CYS A 109 1.84 -0.06 9.74
C CYS A 109 2.13 -1.42 10.39
N ILE A 110 1.14 -2.07 10.98
CA ILE A 110 1.30 -3.40 11.58
C ILE A 110 1.69 -4.42 10.52
N LYS A 111 1.01 -4.44 9.36
CA LYS A 111 1.30 -5.37 8.25
C LYS A 111 2.76 -5.30 7.79
N TYR A 112 3.35 -4.10 7.76
CA TYR A 112 4.71 -3.89 7.30
C TYR A 112 5.74 -3.73 8.43
N ASN A 113 5.35 -4.02 9.67
CA ASN A 113 6.18 -3.84 10.87
C ASN A 113 6.81 -2.44 10.97
N LEU A 114 6.00 -1.41 10.69
CA LEU A 114 6.35 -0.01 10.86
C LEU A 114 5.94 0.47 12.25
N GLU A 115 6.57 1.55 12.70
CA GLU A 115 6.26 2.18 13.99
C GLU A 115 4.79 2.65 14.03
N ASN A 116 4.26 2.76 15.25
CA ASN A 116 2.90 3.24 15.48
C ASN A 116 2.70 4.62 14.80
N PRO A 117 1.64 4.80 13.99
CA PRO A 117 1.37 6.08 13.33
C PRO A 117 1.31 7.28 14.28
N LEU A 118 0.84 7.09 15.51
CA LEU A 118 0.78 8.18 16.50
C LEU A 118 2.20 8.63 16.91
N SER A 119 3.11 7.70 17.17
CA SER A 119 4.51 8.01 17.46
C SER A 119 5.18 8.73 16.28
N LEU A 120 4.90 8.27 15.06
CA LEU A 120 5.40 8.87 13.83
C LEU A 120 4.83 10.27 13.55
N LEU A 121 3.65 10.58 14.10
CA LEU A 121 3.04 11.91 14.02
C LEU A 121 3.77 12.93 14.91
N TYR A 122 4.21 12.50 16.10
CA TYR A 122 4.96 13.36 17.02
C TYR A 122 6.45 13.44 16.66
N ASN A 123 7.03 12.35 16.16
CA ASN A 123 8.43 12.24 15.76
C ASN A 123 8.55 12.28 14.24
N GLU A 124 8.29 13.45 13.66
CA GLU A 124 8.27 13.61 12.21
C GLU A 124 9.63 13.30 11.58
N MET A 125 9.60 12.50 10.51
CA MET A 125 10.78 12.17 9.72
C MET A 125 10.85 13.04 8.48
N SER A 126 12.08 13.34 8.03
CA SER A 126 12.29 14.00 6.74
C SER A 126 11.64 13.20 5.60
N LYS A 127 11.13 13.91 4.58
CA LYS A 127 10.42 13.30 3.44
C LYS A 127 11.22 12.17 2.78
N GLY A 128 12.53 12.36 2.61
CA GLY A 128 13.42 11.36 2.04
C GLY A 128 13.56 10.11 2.92
N LYS A 129 13.76 10.31 4.24
CA LYS A 129 13.89 9.20 5.19
C LYS A 129 12.59 8.41 5.32
N TRP A 130 11.44 9.11 5.40
CA TRP A 130 10.12 8.50 5.40
C TRP A 130 9.89 7.64 4.15
N LYS A 131 10.07 8.23 2.96
CA LYS A 131 9.87 7.53 1.69
C LYS A 131 10.75 6.29 1.61
N LYS A 132 12.04 6.41 1.95
CA LYS A 132 12.97 5.27 1.95
C LYS A 132 12.49 4.16 2.89
N MET A 133 12.15 4.51 4.14
CA MET A 133 11.67 3.55 5.13
C MET A 133 10.41 2.81 4.66
N THR A 134 9.39 3.56 4.22
CA THR A 134 8.11 2.96 3.79
C THR A 134 8.27 2.12 2.53
N THR A 135 9.04 2.61 1.55
CA THR A 135 9.28 1.87 0.30
C THR A 135 10.07 0.60 0.60
N THR A 136 11.15 0.67 1.37
CA THR A 136 11.94 -0.52 1.72
C THR A 136 11.12 -1.56 2.49
N ALA A 137 10.30 -1.15 3.47
CA ALA A 137 9.48 -2.07 4.25
C ALA A 137 8.43 -2.79 3.37
N VAL A 138 7.71 -2.03 2.53
CA VAL A 138 6.69 -2.60 1.64
C VAL A 138 7.32 -3.52 0.60
N HIS A 139 8.40 -3.09 -0.06
CA HIS A 139 9.10 -3.93 -1.03
C HIS A 139 9.62 -5.20 -0.39
N LYS A 140 10.28 -5.11 0.77
CA LYS A 140 10.81 -6.29 1.49
C LYS A 140 9.69 -7.30 1.77
N TYR A 141 8.57 -6.85 2.33
CA TYR A 141 7.43 -7.72 2.62
C TYR A 141 6.93 -8.46 1.37
N TRP A 142 6.69 -7.73 0.27
CA TRP A 142 6.12 -8.32 -0.95
C TRP A 142 7.12 -9.18 -1.71
N THR A 143 8.40 -8.80 -1.76
CA THR A 143 9.44 -9.63 -2.37
C THR A 143 9.60 -10.95 -1.63
N THR A 144 9.60 -10.94 -0.29
CA THR A 144 9.63 -12.17 0.51
C THR A 144 8.43 -13.05 0.19
N ARG A 145 7.22 -12.49 0.22
CA ARG A 145 5.99 -13.22 -0.06
C ARG A 145 5.94 -13.81 -1.48
N ILE A 146 6.32 -13.03 -2.49
CA ILE A 146 6.36 -13.49 -3.89
C ILE A 146 7.35 -14.65 -4.04
N ASN A 147 8.52 -14.56 -3.40
CA ASN A 147 9.51 -15.63 -3.45
C ASN A 147 9.04 -16.91 -2.74
N GLU A 148 8.27 -16.79 -1.66
CA GLU A 148 7.64 -17.92 -0.98
C GLU A 148 6.60 -18.59 -1.89
N GLU A 149 5.71 -17.80 -2.52
CA GLU A 149 4.72 -18.30 -3.48
C GLU A 149 5.36 -19.02 -4.67
N ILE A 150 6.52 -18.55 -5.15
CA ILE A 150 7.29 -19.24 -6.21
C ILE A 150 7.81 -20.59 -5.72
N LYS A 151 8.39 -20.65 -4.52
CA LYS A 151 8.95 -21.90 -3.97
C LYS A 151 7.89 -22.98 -3.82
N THR A 152 6.71 -22.63 -3.31
CA THR A 152 5.59 -23.56 -3.15
C THR A 152 5.11 -24.08 -4.51
N ASN A 153 4.98 -23.20 -5.51
CA ASN A 153 4.56 -23.60 -6.86
C ASN A 153 5.60 -24.50 -7.57
N CYS A 154 6.89 -24.37 -7.24
CA CYS A 154 7.93 -25.26 -7.77
C CYS A 154 7.92 -26.64 -7.09
N SER A 155 7.57 -26.73 -5.81
CA SER A 155 7.52 -28.01 -5.08
C SER A 155 6.30 -28.89 -5.41
N GLU A 156 5.21 -28.31 -5.91
CA GLU A 156 3.99 -29.06 -6.27
C GLU A 156 4.02 -29.65 -7.70
N ASN A 157 5.05 -29.32 -8.50
CA ASN A 157 5.18 -29.77 -9.89
C ASN A 157 6.22 -30.91 -10.07
N HIS A 158 6.54 -31.65 -9.01
CA HIS A 158 7.42 -32.83 -9.03
C HIS A 158 6.74 -34.05 -8.41
#